data_AF-A0A929DTH0-F1
#
_entry.id   AF-A0A929DTH0-F1
#
_cell.length_a   1.000
_cell.length_b   1.000
_cell.length_c   1.000
_cell.angle_alpha   90.00
_cell.angle_beta   90.00
_cell.angle_gamma   90.00
#
_symmetry.space_group_name_H-M   'P 1'
#
loop_
_entity.id
_entity.type
_entity.pdbx_description
1 polymer ?
#
loop_
_entity_poly.entity_id
_entity_poly.type
_entity_poly.pdbx_seq_one_letter_code
_entity_poly.pdbx_strand_id
1 'polypeptide(L)'
;LVLMTRMQFGYLGHYNDVIGPSPFEGFDLGGDGLSGYNLYGRETIAQRGYPNRSLTPTDANGNKSGNVYTKYTLEVRYPVSLNPSATIFGLVFLEGGNAWYALEDFNPFSAKRAAGVGVRAFLPMFGLLGIDWAWGFDNYPGSSGISGSQFHFTIGQQF
;
A
#
# COMPACT_ATOMS: atom_id res chain seq x y z
N LEU A 1 -14.49 2.39 -19.92
CA LEU A 1 -13.50 3.12 -19.10
C LEU A 1 -14.05 3.21 -17.69
N VAL A 2 -13.27 2.87 -16.66
CA VAL A 2 -13.68 2.96 -15.26
C VAL A 2 -12.65 3.80 -14.51
N LEU A 3 -13.13 4.82 -13.79
CA LEU A 3 -12.31 5.57 -12.84
C LEU A 3 -12.65 5.05 -11.43
N MET A 4 -11.63 4.64 -10.70
CA MET A 4 -11.72 4.22 -9.31
C MET A 4 -10.95 5.22 -8.46
N THR A 5 -11.61 5.73 -7.42
CA THR A 5 -10.99 6.57 -6.40
C THR A 5 -11.27 5.93 -5.06
N ARG A 6 -10.22 5.71 -4.28
CA ARG A 6 -10.28 5.09 -2.95
C ARG A 6 -9.48 5.94 -1.98
N MET A 7 -10.05 6.14 -0.80
CA MET A 7 -9.37 6.76 0.33
C MET A 7 -9.49 5.81 1.51
N GLN A 8 -8.40 5.60 2.23
CA GLN A 8 -8.31 4.75 3.41
C GLN A 8 -7.61 5.54 4.50
N PHE A 9 -8.15 5.44 5.71
CA PHE A 9 -7.58 6.02 6.91
C PHE A 9 -7.75 5.01 8.03
N GLY A 10 -6.71 4.84 8.84
CA GLY A 10 -6.75 4.00 10.03
C GLY A 10 -6.03 4.66 11.18
N TYR A 11 -6.59 4.46 12.37
CA TYR A 11 -6.05 4.95 13.61
C TYR A 11 -6.19 3.87 14.68
N LEU A 12 -5.07 3.53 15.31
CA LEU A 12 -4.98 2.63 16.44
C LEU A 12 -4.71 3.47 17.69
N GLY A 13 -5.77 3.64 18.50
CA GLY A 13 -5.70 4.34 19.77
C GLY A 13 -5.11 3.48 20.89
N HIS A 14 -4.75 4.14 21.97
CA HIS A 14 -4.35 3.49 23.23
C HIS A 14 -5.00 4.20 24.40
N TYR A 15 -5.20 3.46 25.51
CA TYR A 15 -5.92 3.97 26.70
C TYR A 15 -4.99 4.56 27.77
N ASN A 16 -3.70 4.24 27.73
CA ASN A 16 -2.74 4.66 28.74
C ASN A 16 -1.49 5.26 28.08
N ASP A 17 -1.37 6.57 28.15
CA ASP A 17 -0.27 7.34 27.56
C ASP A 17 1.11 6.98 28.12
N VAL A 18 1.18 6.38 29.31
CA VAL A 18 2.44 5.92 29.93
C VAL A 18 2.96 4.64 29.28
N ILE A 19 2.05 3.76 28.84
CA ILE A 19 2.40 2.49 28.18
C ILE A 19 2.59 2.72 26.67
N GLY A 20 1.85 3.68 26.12
CA GLY A 20 1.89 4.01 24.69
C GLY A 20 1.09 3.03 23.82
N PRO A 21 1.24 3.13 22.48
CA PRO A 21 0.50 2.30 21.54
C PRO A 21 0.91 0.82 21.58
N SER A 22 -0.04 -0.05 21.26
CA SER A 22 0.17 -1.51 21.22
C SER A 22 1.25 -1.90 20.22
N PRO A 23 2.15 -2.85 20.54
CA PRO A 23 3.08 -3.42 19.57
C PRO A 23 2.41 -4.39 18.57
N PHE A 24 1.13 -4.74 18.79
CA PHE A 24 0.32 -5.62 17.95
C PHE A 24 -0.74 -4.83 17.18
N GLU A 25 -1.28 -5.43 16.11
CA GLU A 25 -2.40 -4.87 15.32
C GLU A 25 -2.14 -3.52 14.63
N GLY A 26 -0.89 -3.04 14.67
CA GLY A 26 -0.49 -1.85 13.93
C GLY A 26 -0.51 -2.07 12.41
N PHE A 27 -0.40 -0.97 11.67
CA PHE A 27 -0.42 -0.95 10.21
C PHE A 27 0.98 -1.10 9.64
N ASP A 28 1.09 -1.82 8.53
CA ASP A 28 2.30 -1.93 7.73
C ASP A 28 2.03 -1.39 6.32
N LEU A 29 2.72 -0.31 5.93
CA LEU A 29 2.47 0.37 4.67
C LEU A 29 3.63 0.17 3.69
N GLY A 30 3.29 -0.21 2.46
CA GLY A 30 4.23 -0.33 1.34
C GLY A 30 4.17 -1.67 0.64
N GLY A 31 4.53 -1.67 -0.65
CA GLY A 31 4.70 -2.86 -1.45
C GLY A 31 3.41 -3.43 -2.04
N ASP A 32 3.40 -4.72 -2.29
CA ASP A 32 2.34 -5.42 -3.05
C ASP A 32 1.18 -5.92 -2.18
N GLY A 33 1.33 -5.87 -0.84
CA GLY A 33 0.34 -6.38 0.11
C GLY A 33 0.22 -7.90 0.16
N LEU A 34 1.02 -8.63 -0.62
CA LEU A 34 1.13 -10.09 -0.54
C LEU A 34 2.23 -10.51 0.43
N SER A 35 3.28 -9.69 0.54
CA SER A 35 4.36 -9.94 1.46
C SER A 35 3.98 -9.46 2.87
N GLY A 36 3.82 -10.40 3.80
CA GLY A 36 3.57 -10.10 5.20
C GLY A 36 3.18 -11.35 5.96
N TYR A 37 4.14 -11.95 6.65
CA TYR A 37 3.83 -12.95 7.68
C TYR A 37 3.07 -12.23 8.79
N ASN A 38 1.77 -12.53 8.93
CA ASN A 38 0.85 -11.87 9.85
C ASN A 38 1.04 -12.38 11.29
N LEU A 39 2.29 -12.33 11.80
CA LEU A 39 2.64 -12.88 13.12
C LEU A 39 2.05 -12.07 14.28
N TYR A 40 1.72 -10.79 14.06
CA TYR A 40 1.32 -9.86 15.11
C TYR A 40 -0.03 -9.18 14.85
N GLY A 41 -0.87 -9.79 14.00
CA GLY A 41 -2.18 -9.24 13.63
C GLY A 41 -2.09 -7.92 12.85
N ARG A 42 -0.93 -7.64 12.24
CA ARG A 42 -0.70 -6.36 11.58
C ARG A 42 -1.37 -6.33 10.22
N GLU A 43 -2.05 -5.23 9.95
CA GLU A 43 -2.71 -5.04 8.67
C GLU A 43 -1.72 -4.48 7.66
N THR A 44 -1.47 -5.24 6.58
CA THR A 44 -0.59 -4.80 5.50
C THR A 44 -1.39 -4.00 4.48
N ILE A 45 -1.10 -2.71 4.42
CA ILE A 45 -1.64 -1.80 3.43
C ILE A 45 -0.66 -1.73 2.25
N ALA A 46 -1.05 -2.34 1.13
CA ALA A 46 -0.26 -2.29 -0.10
C ALA A 46 -0.09 -0.83 -0.55
N GLN A 47 1.11 -0.43 -0.96
CA GLN A 47 1.33 0.83 -1.67
C GLN A 47 2.42 0.61 -2.71
N ARG A 48 1.99 0.59 -3.97
CA ARG A 48 2.82 0.31 -5.12
C ARG A 48 3.82 1.45 -5.31
N GLY A 49 5.02 1.13 -5.81
CA GLY A 49 6.12 2.07 -6.00
C GLY A 49 7.03 2.19 -4.80
N TYR A 50 6.74 1.49 -3.71
CA TYR A 50 7.53 1.44 -2.49
C TYR A 50 7.78 -0.01 -2.08
N PRO A 51 8.95 -0.35 -1.50
CA PRO A 51 9.19 -1.68 -0.96
C PRO A 51 8.22 -2.03 0.19
N ASN A 52 8.04 -3.32 0.44
CA ASN A 52 7.18 -3.79 1.54
C ASN A 52 7.62 -3.20 2.89
N ARG A 53 6.66 -2.66 3.65
CA ARG A 53 6.86 -2.05 5.00
C ARG A 53 7.84 -0.87 5.04
N SER A 54 8.21 -0.31 3.88
CA SER A 54 9.19 0.78 3.80
C SER A 54 8.65 2.11 4.31
N LEU A 55 7.35 2.34 4.14
CA LEU A 55 6.66 3.56 4.57
C LEU A 55 6.21 3.50 6.02
N THR A 56 6.23 2.32 6.64
CA THR A 56 5.98 2.17 8.06
C THR A 56 7.10 2.86 8.86
N PRO A 57 6.76 3.72 9.84
CA PRO A 57 7.75 4.32 10.72
C PRO A 57 8.35 3.29 11.67
N THR A 58 9.42 3.68 12.34
CA THR A 58 10.16 2.83 13.26
C THR A 58 10.05 3.42 14.67
N ASP A 59 9.78 2.59 15.68
CA ASP A 59 9.76 2.97 17.09
C ASP A 59 11.18 3.24 17.62
N ALA A 60 11.28 3.69 18.88
CA ALA A 60 12.55 3.94 19.56
C ALA A 60 13.46 2.69 19.68
N ASN A 61 12.90 1.49 19.55
CA ASN A 61 13.61 0.22 19.63
C ASN A 61 14.05 -0.31 18.26
N GLY A 62 13.79 0.43 17.17
CA GLY A 62 14.14 0.00 15.83
C GLY A 62 13.09 -0.91 15.17
N ASN A 63 11.92 -1.12 15.79
CA ASN A 63 10.84 -1.94 15.24
C ASN A 63 9.91 -1.11 14.37
N LYS A 64 9.49 -1.64 13.21
CA LYS A 64 8.44 -1.01 12.41
C LYS A 64 7.16 -0.93 13.24
N SER A 65 6.57 0.25 13.40
CA SER A 65 5.30 0.45 14.11
C SER A 65 4.57 1.65 13.52
N GLY A 66 3.44 1.39 12.86
CA GLY A 66 2.54 2.42 12.36
C GLY A 66 1.20 2.31 13.07
N ASN A 67 0.79 3.34 13.79
CA ASN A 67 -0.50 3.37 14.49
C ASN A 67 -1.51 4.24 13.76
N VAL A 68 -1.04 5.11 12.87
CA VAL A 68 -1.89 5.94 12.03
C VAL A 68 -1.46 5.76 10.60
N TYR A 69 -2.39 5.63 9.66
CA TYR A 69 -2.07 5.67 8.24
C TYR A 69 -3.14 6.42 7.46
N THR A 70 -2.71 6.99 6.34
CA THR A 70 -3.62 7.46 5.30
C THR A 70 -3.14 6.93 3.96
N LYS A 71 -4.08 6.57 3.10
CA LYS A 71 -3.79 6.14 1.74
C LYS A 71 -4.88 6.64 0.79
N TYR A 72 -4.41 7.20 -0.31
CA TYR A 72 -5.20 7.67 -1.43
C TYR A 72 -4.80 6.86 -2.66
N THR A 73 -5.78 6.33 -3.37
CA THR A 73 -5.59 5.60 -4.62
C THR A 73 -6.52 6.17 -5.67
N LEU A 74 -5.96 6.51 -6.81
CA LEU A 74 -6.69 6.86 -8.01
C LEU A 74 -6.24 5.90 -9.10
N GLU A 75 -7.17 5.17 -9.70
CA GLU A 75 -6.88 4.16 -10.69
C GLU A 75 -7.85 4.28 -11.86
N VAL A 76 -7.30 4.37 -13.07
CA VAL A 76 -8.06 4.38 -14.32
C VAL A 76 -7.88 3.03 -14.98
N ARG A 77 -8.99 2.36 -15.28
CA ARG A 77 -9.02 1.02 -15.88
C ARG A 77 -9.65 1.07 -17.27
N TYR A 78 -8.98 0.46 -18.23
CA TYR A 78 -9.46 0.29 -19.59
C TYR A 78 -9.53 -1.20 -19.95
N PRO A 79 -10.71 -1.75 -20.29
CA PRO A 79 -10.83 -3.12 -20.76
C PRO A 79 -10.21 -3.24 -22.16
N VAL A 80 -9.18 -4.07 -22.28
CA VAL A 80 -8.55 -4.38 -23.57
C VAL A 80 -9.26 -5.58 -24.21
N SER A 81 -9.66 -6.56 -23.41
CA SER A 81 -10.42 -7.73 -23.83
C SER A 81 -11.59 -7.98 -22.89
N LEU A 82 -12.79 -8.05 -23.47
CA LEU A 82 -14.03 -8.42 -22.78
C LEU A 82 -14.38 -9.90 -22.96
N ASN A 83 -13.43 -10.71 -23.44
CA ASN A 83 -13.68 -12.13 -23.67
C ASN A 83 -13.95 -12.84 -22.32
N PRO A 84 -15.08 -13.55 -22.17
CA PRO A 84 -15.45 -14.21 -20.90
C PRO A 84 -14.48 -15.31 -20.46
N SER A 85 -13.66 -15.85 -21.37
CA SER A 85 -12.61 -16.81 -21.01
C SER A 85 -11.35 -16.16 -20.42
N ALA A 86 -11.09 -14.89 -20.75
CA ALA A 86 -9.95 -14.13 -20.25
C ALA A 86 -10.23 -12.62 -20.37
N THR A 87 -10.71 -12.03 -19.27
CA THR A 87 -10.96 -10.59 -19.22
C THR A 87 -9.68 -9.88 -18.82
N ILE A 88 -9.17 -9.01 -19.69
CA ILE A 88 -7.89 -8.33 -19.51
C ILE A 88 -8.12 -6.82 -19.49
N PHE A 89 -7.58 -6.18 -18.45
CA PHE A 89 -7.65 -4.74 -18.24
C PHE A 89 -6.24 -4.16 -18.16
N GLY A 90 -6.01 -3.11 -18.92
CA GLY A 90 -4.90 -2.20 -18.64
C GLY A 90 -5.35 -1.19 -17.60
N LEU A 91 -4.45 -0.81 -16.69
CA LEU A 91 -4.71 0.21 -15.70
C LEU A 91 -3.54 1.16 -15.57
N VAL A 92 -3.85 2.40 -15.21
CA VAL A 92 -2.86 3.38 -14.75
C VAL A 92 -3.30 3.85 -13.38
N PHE A 93 -2.37 4.01 -12.46
CA PHE A 93 -2.68 4.36 -11.08
C PHE A 93 -1.77 5.46 -10.55
N LEU A 94 -2.32 6.22 -9.62
CA LEU A 94 -1.66 7.17 -8.76
C LEU A 94 -1.99 6.78 -7.34
N GLU A 95 -0.96 6.59 -6.52
CA GLU A 95 -1.11 6.29 -5.11
C GLU A 95 -0.36 7.32 -4.28
N GLY A 96 -0.94 7.69 -3.15
CA GLY A 96 -0.34 8.58 -2.18
C GLY A 96 -0.66 8.06 -0.80
N GLY A 97 0.34 7.68 -0.02
CA GLY A 97 0.09 7.19 1.33
C GLY A 97 1.29 7.39 2.23
N ASN A 98 1.01 7.43 3.53
CA ASN A 98 2.04 7.49 4.56
C ASN A 98 1.49 6.91 5.88
N ALA A 99 2.40 6.50 6.76
CA ALA A 99 2.09 5.97 8.08
C ALA A 99 2.90 6.71 9.15
N TRP A 100 2.32 6.83 10.34
CA TRP A 100 2.86 7.56 11.49
C TRP A 100 2.79 6.71 12.76
N TYR A 101 3.72 6.96 13.67
CA TYR A 101 3.74 6.31 14.97
C TYR A 101 2.77 6.97 15.95
N ALA A 102 2.80 8.31 16.05
CA ALA A 102 1.89 9.08 16.89
C ALA A 102 0.85 9.83 16.05
N LEU A 103 -0.31 10.12 16.65
CA LEU A 103 -1.35 10.94 16.03
C LEU A 103 -0.92 12.41 15.92
N GLU A 104 -0.04 12.87 16.81
CA GLU A 104 0.49 14.23 16.83
C GLU A 104 1.37 14.53 15.60
N ASP A 105 2.05 13.53 15.07
CA ASP A 105 2.88 13.62 13.87
C ASP A 105 2.07 13.47 12.57
N PHE A 106 0.77 13.19 12.69
CA PHE A 106 -0.09 12.94 11.55
C PHE A 106 -0.18 14.16 10.64
N ASN A 107 0.25 14.01 9.39
CA ASN A 107 0.13 15.04 8.38
C ASN A 107 -0.38 14.46 7.06
N PRO A 108 -1.67 14.63 6.72
CA PRO A 108 -2.24 14.02 5.52
C PRO A 108 -1.63 14.56 4.21
N PHE A 109 -0.98 15.73 4.25
CA PHE A 109 -0.32 16.35 3.10
C PHE A 109 1.08 15.81 2.84
N SER A 110 1.70 15.10 3.80
CA SER A 110 3.03 14.48 3.62
C SER A 110 2.99 13.08 3.02
N ALA A 111 1.92 12.76 2.29
CA ALA A 111 1.74 11.49 1.61
C ALA A 111 2.86 11.23 0.59
N LYS A 112 3.44 10.03 0.62
CA LYS A 112 4.46 9.59 -0.33
C LYS A 112 3.79 9.11 -1.60
N ARG A 113 4.15 9.70 -2.73
CA ARG A 113 3.44 9.54 -4.00
C ARG A 113 4.14 8.51 -4.88
N ALA A 114 3.33 7.72 -5.56
CA ALA A 114 3.74 6.81 -6.59
C ALA A 114 2.77 6.86 -7.76
N ALA A 115 3.29 6.64 -8.96
CA ALA A 115 2.49 6.47 -10.17
C ALA A 115 2.91 5.20 -10.87
N GLY A 116 2.00 4.56 -11.58
CA GLY A 116 2.35 3.35 -12.30
C GLY A 116 1.34 2.95 -13.34
N VAL A 117 1.73 1.92 -14.08
CA VAL A 117 0.89 1.24 -15.06
C VAL A 117 0.86 -0.23 -14.73
N GLY A 118 -0.27 -0.86 -14.97
CA GLY A 118 -0.48 -2.25 -14.64
C GLY A 118 -1.35 -2.95 -15.65
N VAL A 119 -1.28 -4.27 -15.62
CA VAL A 119 -2.18 -5.15 -16.34
C VAL A 119 -2.79 -6.12 -15.34
N ARG A 120 -4.11 -6.28 -15.44
CA ARG A 120 -4.88 -7.24 -14.64
C ARG A 120 -5.57 -8.21 -15.60
N ALA A 121 -5.36 -9.49 -15.38
CA ALA A 121 -6.07 -10.56 -16.08
C ALA A 121 -6.92 -11.32 -15.07
N PHE A 122 -8.19 -11.48 -15.37
CA PHE A 122 -9.08 -12.35 -14.62
C PHE A 122 -9.19 -13.68 -15.35
N LEU A 123 -8.63 -14.73 -14.75
CA LEU A 123 -8.66 -16.08 -15.29
C LEU A 123 -9.64 -16.91 -14.44
N PRO A 124 -10.65 -17.56 -15.05
CA PRO A 124 -11.66 -18.33 -14.31
C PRO A 124 -11.09 -19.40 -13.36
N MET A 125 -9.91 -19.94 -13.66
CA MET A 125 -9.28 -21.00 -12.87
C MET A 125 -8.24 -20.50 -11.87
N PHE A 126 -7.62 -19.34 -12.10
CA PHE A 126 -6.48 -18.84 -11.30
C PHE A 126 -6.80 -17.57 -10.51
N GLY A 127 -7.99 -17.01 -10.70
CA GLY A 127 -8.40 -15.76 -10.07
C GLY A 127 -7.80 -14.53 -10.76
N LEU A 128 -7.69 -13.44 -10.00
CA LEU A 128 -7.11 -12.19 -10.47
C LEU A 128 -5.59 -12.30 -10.41
N LEU A 129 -4.95 -12.15 -11.57
CA LEU A 129 -3.51 -12.06 -11.69
C LEU A 129 -3.14 -10.67 -12.21
N GLY A 130 -2.09 -10.10 -11.65
CA GLY A 130 -1.74 -8.73 -11.90
C GLY A 130 -0.26 -8.46 -11.83
N ILE A 131 0.20 -7.61 -12.75
CA ILE A 131 1.56 -7.09 -12.80
C ILE A 131 1.43 -5.58 -12.85
N ASP A 132 2.04 -4.90 -11.88
CA ASP A 132 2.10 -3.44 -11.82
C ASP A 132 3.56 -3.01 -11.86
N TRP A 133 3.87 -2.08 -12.73
CA TRP A 133 5.09 -1.30 -12.67
C TRP A 133 4.77 0.06 -12.06
N ALA A 134 5.49 0.42 -11.01
CA ALA A 134 5.28 1.63 -10.25
C ALA A 134 6.58 2.41 -10.10
N TRP A 135 6.46 3.72 -10.04
CA TRP A 135 7.53 4.64 -9.78
C TRP A 135 7.21 5.47 -8.52
N GLY A 136 7.98 5.28 -7.46
CA GLY A 136 7.86 6.10 -6.25
C GLY A 136 8.69 7.37 -6.36
N PHE A 137 8.04 8.53 -6.22
CA PHE A 137 8.67 9.83 -6.41
C PHE A 137 9.35 10.37 -5.17
N ASP A 138 8.86 9.99 -3.99
CA ASP A 138 9.33 10.53 -2.72
C ASP A 138 10.25 9.52 -2.02
N ASN A 139 11.14 10.02 -1.16
CA ASN A 139 11.97 9.20 -0.28
C ASN A 139 11.12 8.53 0.82
N TYR A 140 11.61 7.42 1.36
CA TYR A 140 10.99 6.70 2.46
C TYR A 140 11.96 6.56 3.65
N PRO A 141 11.46 6.33 4.88
CA PRO A 141 12.31 6.18 6.07
C PRO A 141 13.43 5.15 5.87
N GLY A 142 14.68 5.58 6.03
CA GLY A 142 15.87 4.73 5.86
C GLY A 142 16.45 4.70 4.44
N SER A 143 15.88 5.46 3.49
CA SER A 143 16.46 5.63 2.14
C SER A 143 17.07 7.02 1.95
N SER A 144 18.27 7.07 1.37
CA SER A 144 18.93 8.31 0.93
C SER A 144 18.48 8.79 -0.46
N GLY A 145 17.63 8.01 -1.15
CA GLY A 145 17.13 8.31 -2.49
C GLY A 145 15.63 8.10 -2.65
N ILE A 146 15.09 8.52 -3.80
CA ILE A 146 13.72 8.22 -4.20
C ILE A 146 13.54 6.70 -4.35
N SER A 147 12.33 6.20 -4.14
CA SER A 147 12.05 4.75 -4.26
C SER A 147 12.28 4.22 -5.69
N GLY A 148 12.05 5.05 -6.70
CA GLY A 148 12.32 4.71 -8.10
C GLY A 148 11.38 3.64 -8.64
N SER A 149 11.85 2.89 -9.65
CA SER A 149 11.08 1.85 -10.32
C SER A 149 10.95 0.58 -9.49
N GLN A 150 9.73 0.12 -9.28
CA GLN A 150 9.37 -1.10 -8.57
C GLN A 150 8.38 -1.93 -9.39
N PHE A 151 8.53 -3.25 -9.35
CA PHE A 151 7.57 -4.19 -9.93
C PHE A 151 6.82 -4.88 -8.80
N HIS A 152 5.49 -4.91 -8.91
CA HIS A 152 4.60 -5.55 -7.96
C HIS A 152 3.77 -6.61 -8.68
N PHE A 153 3.63 -7.75 -8.02
CA PHE A 153 2.83 -8.85 -8.50
C PHE A 153 1.65 -9.03 -7.55
N THR A 154 0.45 -9.22 -8.11
CA THR A 154 -0.74 -9.54 -7.32
C THR A 154 -1.31 -10.85 -7.82
N ILE A 155 -1.58 -11.77 -6.91
CA ILE A 155 -2.12 -13.09 -7.20
C ILE A 155 -3.28 -13.33 -6.25
N GLY A 156 -4.42 -13.72 -6.79
CA GLY A 156 -5.61 -14.05 -6.01
C GLY A 156 -6.45 -12.82 -5.65
N GLN A 157 -7.34 -13.00 -4.68
CA GLN A 157 -8.27 -11.98 -4.23
C GLN A 157 -7.61 -11.14 -3.12
N GLN A 158 -7.25 -9.89 -3.42
CA GLN A 158 -6.97 -8.89 -2.39
C GLN A 158 -8.30 -8.46 -1.78
N PHE A 159 -8.51 -8.74 -0.50
CA PHE A 159 -9.61 -8.21 0.31
C PHE A 159 -9.26 -6.79 0.80
#